data_AF-A0A314ZAQ0-F1
#
_entry.id   AF-A0A314ZAQ0-F1
#
_cell.length_a   1.000
_cell.length_b   1.000
_cell.length_c   1.000
_cell.angle_alpha   90.00
_cell.angle_beta   90.00
_cell.angle_gamma   90.00
#
_symmetry.space_group_name_H-M   'P 1'
#
loop_
_entity.id
_entity.type
_entity.pdbx_description
1 polymer ?
#
loop_
_entity_poly.entity_id
_entity_poly.type
_entity_poly.pdbx_seq_one_letter_code
_entity_poly.pdbx_strand_id
1 'polypeptide(L)'
;MERIIIGWDQGWNSIQEGIMNIKRRIAEGLPENQVNAPVYVDIYTTIYNMCIQKPPHDYAQQFYDKYQKTFEEHLTSTVLPSLKAKHDEFLLQEFVKSWADHKVMLRWMSRAFSYLDRYFVAQRRLPGLKEAAIICYCNLVYQEVNANVREAAIRLIDEEREGGEIDRALLKNVTDIFVEIGVGQMDAYEKDFEGYMLNDTRDYYSRRASRWMLEDSYTSYMLKAEACLRRERDIVSHYLHPRSERKLVAIVEHELLVFYKTQLTKKKHSDSGSSTSPGDDNVEYLSRKLAANRIL
;
A
#
# COMPACT_ATOMS: atom_id res chain seq x y z
N MET A 1 33.20 -40.52 10.43
CA MET A 1 32.88 -40.19 9.03
C MET A 1 33.15 -38.70 8.87
N GLU A 2 34.25 -38.32 8.22
CA GLU A 2 34.56 -36.90 7.99
C GLU A 2 33.46 -36.30 7.10
N ARG A 3 32.84 -35.20 7.53
CA ARG A 3 31.88 -34.48 6.70
C ARG A 3 32.65 -33.89 5.52
N ILE A 4 32.22 -34.22 4.30
CA ILE A 4 32.76 -33.65 3.07
C ILE A 4 32.58 -32.13 3.13
N ILE A 5 33.68 -31.39 2.94
CA ILE A 5 33.65 -29.93 2.87
C ILE A 5 33.12 -29.54 1.49
N ILE A 6 32.03 -28.78 1.46
CA ILE A 6 31.48 -28.18 0.25
C ILE A 6 32.14 -26.80 0.10
N GLY A 7 32.86 -26.60 -1.00
CA GLY A 7 33.45 -25.30 -1.34
C GLY A 7 32.38 -24.26 -1.68
N TRP A 8 32.68 -22.98 -1.46
CA TRP A 8 31.74 -21.89 -1.70
C TRP A 8 31.16 -21.91 -3.12
N ASP A 9 32.01 -21.92 -4.15
CA ASP A 9 31.57 -21.85 -5.55
C ASP A 9 30.69 -23.03 -5.94
N GLN A 10 31.04 -24.24 -5.49
CA GLN A 10 30.27 -25.45 -5.75
C GLN A 10 28.86 -25.34 -5.15
N GLY A 11 28.77 -24.97 -3.87
CA GLY A 11 27.47 -24.87 -3.19
C GLY A 11 26.62 -23.71 -3.70
N TRP A 12 27.24 -22.54 -3.89
CA TRP A 12 26.53 -21.34 -4.36
C TRP A 12 25.98 -21.53 -5.78
N ASN A 13 26.71 -22.18 -6.69
CA ASN A 13 26.23 -22.41 -8.06
C ASN A 13 24.91 -23.21 -8.09
N SER A 14 24.81 -24.27 -7.28
CA SER A 14 23.58 -25.07 -7.18
C SER A 14 22.40 -24.26 -6.63
N ILE A 15 22.65 -23.44 -5.60
CA ILE A 15 21.64 -22.57 -5.00
C ILE A 15 21.19 -21.49 -6.00
N GLN A 16 22.15 -20.93 -6.75
CA GLN A 16 21.91 -19.90 -7.74
C GLN A 16 21.03 -20.40 -8.90
N GLU A 17 21.21 -21.63 -9.35
CA GLU A 17 20.31 -22.25 -10.35
C GLU A 17 18.87 -22.32 -9.84
N GLY A 18 18.67 -22.68 -8.57
CA GLY A 18 17.37 -22.64 -7.91
C GLY A 18 16.76 -21.24 -7.87
N ILE A 19 17.57 -20.23 -7.53
CA ILE A 19 17.17 -18.81 -7.52
C ILE A 19 16.80 -18.33 -8.95
N MET A 20 17.57 -18.71 -9.96
CA MET A 20 17.28 -18.36 -11.36
C MET A 20 15.97 -19.01 -11.83
N ASN A 21 15.72 -20.25 -11.42
CA ASN A 21 14.48 -20.95 -11.74
C ASN A 21 13.27 -20.21 -11.16
N ILE A 22 13.29 -19.82 -9.88
CA ILE A 22 12.17 -19.07 -9.29
C ILE A 22 11.99 -17.70 -9.94
N LYS A 23 13.08 -16.97 -10.24
CA LYS A 23 13.00 -15.68 -10.96
C LYS A 23 12.35 -15.83 -12.33
N ARG A 24 12.72 -16.87 -13.10
CA ARG A 24 12.09 -17.17 -14.40
C ARG A 24 10.60 -17.47 -14.25
N ARG A 25 10.22 -18.30 -13.27
CA ARG A 25 8.82 -18.68 -13.06
C ARG A 25 7.94 -17.49 -12.66
N ILE A 26 8.49 -16.57 -11.87
CA ILE A 26 7.85 -15.29 -11.55
C ILE A 26 7.66 -14.46 -12.83
N ALA A 27 8.69 -14.33 -13.66
CA ALA A 27 8.60 -13.61 -14.93
C ALA A 27 7.57 -14.22 -15.90
N GLU A 28 7.37 -15.54 -15.86
CA GLU A 28 6.37 -16.28 -16.64
C GLU A 28 4.96 -16.28 -16.02
N GLY A 29 4.77 -15.71 -14.82
CA GLY A 29 3.48 -15.67 -14.13
C GLY A 29 2.98 -17.03 -13.63
N LEU A 30 3.89 -17.99 -13.42
CA LEU A 30 3.53 -19.35 -13.00
C LEU A 30 3.17 -19.41 -11.50
N PRO A 31 2.18 -20.23 -11.11
CA PRO A 31 1.74 -20.30 -9.73
C PRO A 31 2.81 -20.90 -8.80
N GLU A 32 2.86 -20.36 -7.57
CA GLU A 32 3.85 -20.68 -6.53
C GLU A 32 3.84 -22.17 -6.14
N ASN A 33 2.67 -22.82 -6.18
CA ASN A 33 2.46 -24.21 -5.78
C ASN A 33 3.17 -25.26 -6.65
N GLN A 34 3.74 -24.86 -7.78
CA GLN A 34 4.49 -25.73 -8.69
C GLN A 34 6.01 -25.69 -8.45
N VAL A 35 6.49 -25.08 -7.36
CA VAL A 35 7.91 -25.24 -6.95
C VAL A 35 8.11 -26.68 -6.46
N ASN A 36 8.94 -27.43 -7.17
CA ASN A 36 9.19 -28.84 -6.90
C ASN A 36 9.83 -29.00 -5.50
N ALA A 37 9.11 -29.64 -4.57
CA ALA A 37 9.56 -29.85 -3.19
C ALA A 37 10.98 -30.48 -3.06
N PRO A 38 11.42 -31.39 -3.95
CA PRO A 38 12.79 -31.95 -3.89
C PRO A 38 13.89 -30.89 -4.05
N VAL A 39 13.73 -29.97 -5.01
CA VAL A 39 14.73 -28.91 -5.29
C VAL A 39 14.93 -28.02 -4.07
N TYR A 40 13.84 -27.74 -3.35
CA TYR A 40 13.89 -26.97 -2.12
C TYR A 40 14.69 -27.69 -1.01
N VAL A 41 14.46 -28.99 -0.82
CA VAL A 41 15.13 -29.79 0.21
C VAL A 41 16.64 -29.84 -0.04
N ASP A 42 17.05 -30.01 -1.29
CA ASP A 42 18.46 -30.06 -1.67
C ASP A 42 19.17 -28.72 -1.42
N ILE A 43 18.53 -27.60 -1.78
CA ILE A 43 19.06 -26.25 -1.53
C ILE A 43 19.19 -25.98 -0.04
N TYR A 44 18.13 -26.25 0.74
CA TYR A 44 18.17 -26.06 2.20
C TYR A 44 19.27 -26.92 2.85
N THR A 45 19.37 -28.19 2.44
CA THR A 45 20.37 -29.13 2.98
C THR A 45 21.80 -28.66 2.65
N THR A 46 22.01 -28.14 1.44
CA THR A 46 23.29 -27.58 1.01
C THR A 46 23.67 -26.38 1.86
N ILE A 47 22.76 -25.40 2.03
CA ILE A 47 22.97 -24.22 2.88
C ILE A 47 23.28 -24.64 4.32
N TYR A 48 22.48 -25.55 4.88
CA TYR A 48 22.66 -26.08 6.24
C TYR A 48 24.05 -26.70 6.41
N ASN A 49 24.44 -27.61 5.52
CA ASN A 49 25.74 -28.30 5.59
C ASN A 49 26.90 -27.32 5.50
N MET A 50 26.79 -26.31 4.64
CA MET A 50 27.83 -25.28 4.46
C MET A 50 27.94 -24.30 5.64
N CYS A 51 26.84 -24.03 6.35
CA CYS A 51 26.86 -23.15 7.52
C CYS A 51 27.37 -23.84 8.79
N ILE A 52 27.31 -25.18 8.88
CA ILE A 52 27.81 -25.94 10.05
C ILE A 52 29.23 -26.48 9.85
N GLN A 53 29.87 -26.15 8.74
CA GLN A 53 31.26 -26.49 8.48
C GLN A 53 32.20 -25.79 9.47
N LYS A 54 33.33 -26.42 9.78
CA LYS A 54 34.32 -25.82 10.68
C LYS A 54 35.03 -24.64 9.99
N PRO A 55 35.47 -23.62 10.74
CA PRO A 55 36.35 -22.59 10.21
C PRO A 55 37.56 -23.20 9.47
N PRO A 56 37.98 -22.65 8.32
CA PRO A 56 37.54 -21.39 7.71
C PRO A 56 36.32 -21.51 6.77
N HIS A 57 35.64 -22.65 6.74
CA HIS A 57 34.59 -22.95 5.75
C HIS A 57 33.15 -22.77 6.28
N ASP A 58 32.97 -22.03 7.38
CA ASP A 58 31.64 -21.58 7.82
C ASP A 58 31.22 -20.39 6.95
N TYR A 59 30.22 -20.60 6.11
CA TYR A 59 29.76 -19.61 5.15
C TYR A 59 28.48 -18.87 5.57
N ALA A 60 28.05 -18.96 6.84
CA ALA A 60 26.79 -18.37 7.29
C ALA A 60 26.69 -16.85 7.04
N GLN A 61 27.76 -16.10 7.34
CA GLN A 61 27.82 -14.65 7.02
C GLN A 61 27.74 -14.41 5.52
N GLN A 62 28.52 -15.14 4.74
CA GLN A 62 28.57 -14.98 3.29
C GLN A 62 27.21 -15.28 2.64
N PHE A 63 26.46 -16.25 3.15
CA PHE A 63 25.09 -16.52 2.70
C PHE A 63 24.12 -15.40 3.06
N TYR A 64 24.22 -14.81 4.25
CA TYR A 64 23.37 -13.68 4.63
C TYR A 64 23.62 -12.47 3.70
N ASP A 65 24.89 -12.14 3.46
CA ASP A 65 25.27 -11.05 2.56
C ASP A 65 24.80 -11.33 1.12
N LYS A 66 24.95 -12.58 0.65
CA LYS A 66 24.53 -12.98 -0.69
C LYS A 66 23.02 -13.05 -0.84
N TYR A 67 22.28 -13.37 0.21
CA TYR A 67 20.81 -13.30 0.25
C TYR A 67 20.35 -11.87 -0.01
N GLN A 68 20.88 -10.89 0.71
CA GLN A 68 20.55 -9.47 0.52
C GLN A 68 20.93 -9.02 -0.89
N LYS A 69 22.16 -9.27 -1.31
CA LYS A 69 22.67 -8.92 -2.64
C LYS A 69 21.82 -9.49 -3.79
N THR A 70 21.27 -10.69 -3.62
CA THR A 70 20.39 -11.31 -4.64
C THR A 70 19.09 -10.54 -4.84
N PHE A 71 18.53 -9.97 -3.76
CA PHE A 71 17.39 -9.07 -3.85
C PHE A 71 17.80 -7.72 -4.45
N GLU A 72 18.88 -7.12 -3.94
CA GLU A 72 19.37 -5.83 -4.43
C GLU A 72 19.60 -5.84 -5.94
N GLU A 73 20.30 -6.86 -6.46
CA GLU A 73 20.55 -7.04 -7.88
C GLU A 73 19.26 -7.18 -8.69
N HIS A 74 18.27 -7.94 -8.19
CA HIS A 74 16.99 -8.11 -8.90
C HIS A 74 16.14 -6.84 -8.90
N LEU A 75 16.06 -6.17 -7.75
CA LEU A 75 15.28 -4.95 -7.57
C LEU A 75 15.84 -3.82 -8.44
N THR A 76 17.16 -3.64 -8.47
CA THR A 76 17.81 -2.56 -9.21
C THR A 76 17.85 -2.80 -10.72
N SER A 77 18.09 -4.04 -11.17
CA SER A 77 18.23 -4.35 -12.60
C SER A 77 16.91 -4.61 -13.32
N THR A 78 15.87 -5.05 -12.60
CA THR A 78 14.62 -5.54 -13.20
C THR A 78 13.41 -4.75 -12.73
N VAL A 79 13.18 -4.69 -11.41
CA VAL A 79 11.91 -4.16 -10.85
C VAL A 79 11.85 -2.64 -10.97
N LEU A 80 12.87 -1.93 -10.48
CA LEU A 80 12.88 -0.47 -10.47
C LEU A 80 12.80 0.13 -11.89
N PRO A 81 13.55 -0.35 -12.90
CA PRO A 81 13.42 0.15 -14.26
C PRO A 81 12.03 -0.09 -14.86
N SER A 82 11.41 -1.25 -14.60
CA SER A 82 10.05 -1.56 -15.05
C SER A 82 9.03 -0.54 -14.51
N LEU A 83 9.10 -0.26 -13.21
CA LEU A 83 8.23 0.72 -12.56
C LEU A 83 8.46 2.14 -13.09
N LYS A 84 9.73 2.56 -13.21
CA LYS A 84 10.07 3.91 -13.71
C LYS A 84 9.64 4.14 -15.17
N ALA A 85 9.43 3.08 -15.95
CA ALA A 85 8.95 3.16 -17.32
C ALA A 85 7.42 3.25 -17.46
N LYS A 86 6.67 3.16 -16.34
CA LYS A 86 5.21 3.19 -16.32
C LYS A 86 4.70 4.45 -15.63
N HIS A 87 3.50 4.87 -15.99
CA HIS A 87 2.82 6.04 -15.42
C HIS A 87 1.35 5.72 -15.14
N ASP A 88 0.73 6.54 -14.29
CA ASP A 88 -0.71 6.49 -13.96
C ASP A 88 -1.17 5.07 -13.56
N GLU A 89 -2.31 4.62 -14.09
CA GLU A 89 -2.89 3.32 -13.75
C GLU A 89 -1.95 2.15 -14.09
N PHE A 90 -1.19 2.24 -15.19
CA PHE A 90 -0.21 1.20 -15.54
C PHE A 90 0.94 1.12 -14.54
N LEU A 91 1.33 2.25 -13.93
CA LEU A 91 2.29 2.26 -12.83
C LEU A 91 1.72 1.54 -11.61
N LEU A 92 0.45 1.78 -11.27
CA LEU A 92 -0.20 1.12 -10.14
C LEU A 92 -0.30 -0.39 -10.35
N GLN A 93 -0.67 -0.83 -11.55
CA GLN A 93 -0.73 -2.25 -11.91
C GLN A 93 0.65 -2.92 -11.81
N GLU A 94 1.69 -2.28 -12.35
CA GLU A 94 3.07 -2.80 -12.25
C GLU A 94 3.57 -2.78 -10.80
N PHE A 95 3.20 -1.77 -10.00
CA PHE A 95 3.54 -1.71 -8.58
C PHE A 95 2.94 -2.87 -7.80
N VAL A 96 1.64 -3.13 -7.97
CA VAL A 96 0.94 -4.26 -7.34
C VAL A 96 1.54 -5.60 -7.77
N LYS A 97 1.78 -5.78 -9.07
CA LYS A 97 2.39 -6.99 -9.61
C LYS A 97 3.80 -7.19 -9.04
N SER A 98 4.65 -6.16 -9.09
CA SER A 98 6.03 -6.24 -8.61
C SER A 98 6.13 -6.60 -7.13
N TRP A 99 5.20 -6.10 -6.30
CA TRP A 99 5.15 -6.44 -4.89
C TRP A 99 4.67 -7.88 -4.67
N ALA A 100 3.68 -8.35 -5.42
CA ALA A 100 3.24 -9.75 -5.37
C ALA A 100 4.38 -10.71 -5.78
N ASP A 101 5.08 -10.39 -6.86
CA ASP A 101 6.25 -11.10 -7.37
C ASP A 101 7.38 -11.13 -6.31
N HIS A 102 7.66 -9.99 -5.67
CA HIS A 102 8.61 -9.88 -4.57
C HIS A 102 8.23 -10.76 -3.38
N LYS A 103 6.93 -10.80 -2.99
CA LYS A 103 6.44 -11.67 -1.91
C LYS A 103 6.65 -13.15 -2.22
N VAL A 104 6.48 -13.59 -3.47
CA VAL A 104 6.75 -14.98 -3.88
C VAL A 104 8.24 -15.29 -3.74
N MET A 105 9.11 -14.43 -4.28
CA MET A 105 10.57 -14.60 -4.16
C MET A 105 11.02 -14.61 -2.68
N LEU A 106 10.49 -13.68 -1.88
CA LEU A 106 10.75 -13.58 -0.44
C LEU A 106 10.34 -14.85 0.30
N ARG A 107 9.12 -15.37 0.07
CA ARG A 107 8.66 -16.62 0.71
C ARG A 107 9.57 -17.79 0.38
N TRP A 108 9.92 -17.96 -0.89
CA TRP A 108 10.78 -19.05 -1.34
C TRP A 108 12.19 -18.93 -0.73
N MET A 109 12.83 -17.75 -0.88
CA MET A 109 14.19 -17.54 -0.39
C MET A 109 14.28 -17.62 1.14
N SER A 110 13.33 -17.05 1.87
CA SER A 110 13.35 -17.11 3.34
C SER A 110 13.21 -18.55 3.85
N ARG A 111 12.45 -19.40 3.15
CA ARG A 111 12.36 -20.82 3.47
C ARG A 111 13.70 -21.52 3.19
N ALA A 112 14.28 -21.31 2.01
CA ALA A 112 15.53 -21.94 1.60
C ALA A 112 16.70 -21.60 2.54
N PHE A 113 16.75 -20.36 3.00
CA PHE A 113 17.80 -19.84 3.88
C PHE A 113 17.43 -19.88 5.38
N SER A 114 16.32 -20.53 5.76
CA SER A 114 15.74 -20.47 7.12
C SER A 114 16.69 -20.91 8.25
N TYR A 115 17.76 -21.66 7.95
CA TYR A 115 18.82 -21.93 8.92
C TYR A 115 19.45 -20.64 9.47
N LEU A 116 19.67 -19.64 8.62
CA LEU A 116 20.29 -18.37 9.01
C LEU A 116 19.44 -17.64 10.06
N ASP A 117 18.12 -17.55 9.85
CA ASP A 117 17.20 -16.92 10.82
C ASP A 117 17.32 -17.59 12.20
N ARG A 118 17.35 -18.92 12.22
CA ARG A 118 17.31 -19.69 13.46
C ARG A 118 18.59 -19.61 14.29
N TYR A 119 19.75 -19.49 13.64
CA TYR A 119 21.04 -19.60 14.33
C TYR A 119 21.92 -18.37 14.13
N PHE A 120 22.17 -17.97 12.88
CA PHE A 120 23.12 -16.92 12.56
C PHE A 120 22.60 -15.50 12.89
N VAL A 121 21.40 -15.18 12.40
CA VAL A 121 20.74 -13.88 12.60
C VAL A 121 20.43 -13.67 14.08
N ALA A 122 19.87 -14.69 14.73
CA ALA A 122 19.55 -14.65 16.15
C ALA A 122 20.79 -14.40 17.03
N GLN A 123 21.91 -15.05 16.72
CA GLN A 123 23.17 -14.86 17.45
C GLN A 123 23.75 -13.46 17.27
N ARG A 124 23.61 -12.87 16.08
CA ARG A 124 24.21 -11.57 15.74
C ARG A 124 23.27 -10.38 15.89
N ARG A 125 22.00 -10.61 16.24
CA ARG A 125 20.96 -9.57 16.35
C ARG A 125 20.80 -8.77 15.06
N LEU A 126 20.90 -9.45 13.92
CA LEU A 126 20.66 -8.86 12.60
C LEU A 126 19.15 -8.86 12.29
N PRO A 127 18.69 -8.08 11.30
CA PRO A 127 17.33 -8.20 10.78
C PRO A 127 17.05 -9.62 10.27
N GLY A 128 15.85 -10.13 10.55
CA GLY A 128 15.39 -11.42 10.03
C GLY A 128 15.38 -11.42 8.50
N LEU A 129 15.48 -12.58 7.85
CA LEU A 129 15.54 -12.68 6.38
C LEU A 129 14.36 -11.96 5.70
N LYS A 130 13.14 -12.17 6.21
CA LYS A 130 11.94 -11.49 5.71
C LYS A 130 12.02 -9.97 5.87
N GLU A 131 12.46 -9.53 7.03
CA GLU A 131 12.61 -8.10 7.35
C GLU A 131 13.68 -7.47 6.45
N ALA A 132 14.85 -8.11 6.30
CA ALA A 132 15.92 -7.68 5.42
C ALA A 132 15.46 -7.56 3.96
N ALA A 133 14.69 -8.51 3.45
CA ALA A 133 14.14 -8.46 2.08
C ALA A 133 13.11 -7.34 1.90
N ILE A 134 12.30 -7.03 2.93
CA ILE A 134 11.38 -5.88 2.89
C ILE A 134 12.16 -4.57 2.93
N ILE A 135 13.16 -4.44 3.82
CA ILE A 135 14.04 -3.26 3.90
C ILE A 135 14.74 -3.01 2.55
N CYS A 136 15.22 -4.06 1.88
CA CYS A 136 15.81 -3.94 0.55
C CYS A 136 14.81 -3.33 -0.46
N TYR A 137 13.57 -3.82 -0.50
CA TYR A 137 12.53 -3.27 -1.37
C TYR A 137 12.19 -1.81 -1.01
N CYS A 138 12.11 -1.50 0.29
CA CYS A 138 11.83 -0.16 0.77
C CYS A 138 12.87 0.85 0.27
N ASN A 139 14.15 0.54 0.48
CA ASN A 139 15.26 1.43 0.17
C ASN A 139 15.51 1.57 -1.33
N LEU A 140 15.32 0.50 -2.11
CA LEU A 140 15.70 0.48 -3.53
C LEU A 140 14.56 0.73 -4.50
N VAL A 141 13.32 0.45 -4.10
CA VAL A 141 12.15 0.57 -4.98
C VAL A 141 11.15 1.56 -4.43
N TYR A 142 10.63 1.32 -3.24
CA TYR A 142 9.54 2.11 -2.69
C TYR A 142 9.89 3.60 -2.53
N GLN A 143 11.08 3.91 -2.01
CA GLN A 143 11.54 5.30 -1.87
C GLN A 143 11.59 6.06 -3.20
N GLU A 144 11.88 5.36 -4.30
CA GLU A 144 12.00 5.95 -5.63
C GLU A 144 10.65 6.15 -6.33
N VAL A 145 9.62 5.36 -5.99
CA VAL A 145 8.35 5.34 -6.73
C VAL A 145 7.15 5.80 -5.92
N ASN A 146 7.23 5.87 -4.57
CA ASN A 146 6.08 6.14 -3.71
C ASN A 146 5.35 7.44 -4.08
N ALA A 147 6.07 8.48 -4.48
CA ALA A 147 5.47 9.77 -4.80
C ALA A 147 4.57 9.67 -6.03
N ASN A 148 5.07 9.03 -7.09
CA ASN A 148 4.33 8.83 -8.34
C ASN A 148 3.16 7.86 -8.15
N VAL A 149 3.36 6.78 -7.38
CA VAL A 149 2.30 5.82 -7.02
C VAL A 149 1.21 6.51 -6.22
N ARG A 150 1.57 7.30 -5.20
CA ARG A 150 0.62 8.10 -4.42
C ARG A 150 -0.18 9.03 -5.32
N GLU A 151 0.49 9.79 -6.19
CA GLU A 151 -0.15 10.77 -7.05
C GLU A 151 -1.14 10.12 -8.02
N ALA A 152 -0.75 9.00 -8.63
CA ALA A 152 -1.63 8.21 -9.49
C ALA A 152 -2.83 7.63 -8.72
N ALA A 153 -2.62 7.15 -7.49
CA ALA A 153 -3.70 6.64 -6.66
C ALA A 153 -4.71 7.73 -6.27
N ILE A 154 -4.23 8.92 -5.87
CA ILE A 154 -5.09 10.07 -5.56
C ILE A 154 -5.88 10.51 -6.80
N ARG A 155 -5.25 10.53 -7.99
CA ARG A 155 -5.95 10.83 -9.24
C ARG A 155 -7.15 9.89 -9.50
N LEU A 156 -6.99 8.59 -9.26
CA LEU A 156 -8.10 7.64 -9.42
C LEU A 156 -9.22 7.89 -8.41
N ILE A 157 -8.89 8.30 -7.17
CA ILE A 157 -9.90 8.67 -6.17
C ILE A 157 -10.69 9.91 -6.65
N ASP A 158 -10.00 10.91 -7.20
CA ASP A 158 -10.65 12.10 -7.75
C ASP A 158 -11.52 11.79 -8.98
N GLU A 159 -11.06 10.89 -9.85
CA GLU A 159 -11.85 10.41 -10.97
C GLU A 159 -13.15 9.75 -10.51
N GLU A 160 -13.09 8.90 -9.48
CA GLU A 160 -14.30 8.31 -8.89
C GLU A 160 -15.21 9.37 -8.23
N ARG A 161 -14.66 10.41 -7.62
CA ARG A 161 -15.45 11.52 -7.05
C ARG A 161 -16.20 12.32 -8.11
N GLU A 162 -15.65 12.40 -9.32
CA GLU A 162 -16.31 12.99 -10.49
C GLU A 162 -17.29 12.02 -11.18
N GLY A 163 -17.40 10.79 -10.70
CA GLY A 163 -18.30 9.76 -11.24
C GLY A 163 -17.68 8.90 -12.33
N GLY A 164 -16.36 8.93 -12.48
CA GLY A 164 -15.61 8.01 -13.32
C GLY A 164 -15.62 6.59 -12.77
N GLU A 165 -15.47 5.62 -13.67
CA GLU A 165 -15.44 4.20 -13.34
C GLU A 165 -13.98 3.76 -13.17
N ILE A 166 -13.63 3.27 -11.99
CA ILE A 166 -12.24 2.91 -11.64
C ILE A 166 -12.11 1.44 -11.22
N ASP A 167 -10.91 0.89 -11.33
CA ASP A 167 -10.58 -0.38 -10.70
C ASP A 167 -10.35 -0.21 -9.19
N ARG A 168 -11.44 -0.36 -8.41
CA ARG A 168 -11.38 -0.33 -6.94
C ARG A 168 -10.50 -1.43 -6.34
N ALA A 169 -10.37 -2.58 -7.02
CA ALA A 169 -9.53 -3.67 -6.52
C ALA A 169 -8.04 -3.33 -6.67
N LEU A 170 -7.67 -2.65 -7.77
CA LEU A 170 -6.33 -2.08 -7.93
C LEU A 170 -5.99 -1.10 -6.81
N LEU A 171 -6.86 -0.13 -6.52
CA LEU A 171 -6.64 0.81 -5.41
C LEU A 171 -6.55 0.10 -4.05
N LYS A 172 -7.38 -0.92 -3.81
CA LYS A 172 -7.30 -1.72 -2.58
C LYS A 172 -5.93 -2.38 -2.44
N ASN A 173 -5.42 -2.98 -3.52
CA ASN A 173 -4.11 -3.61 -3.51
C ASN A 173 -2.99 -2.59 -3.29
N VAL A 174 -3.07 -1.41 -3.92
CA VAL A 174 -2.08 -0.34 -3.74
C VAL A 174 -2.04 0.13 -2.28
N THR A 175 -3.19 0.42 -1.67
CA THR A 175 -3.27 0.88 -0.28
C THR A 175 -2.83 -0.20 0.72
N ASP A 176 -3.12 -1.47 0.45
CA ASP A 176 -2.62 -2.59 1.25
C ASP A 176 -1.09 -2.67 1.23
N ILE A 177 -0.45 -2.35 0.10
CA ILE A 177 1.01 -2.32 0.02
C ILE A 177 1.59 -1.21 0.91
N PHE A 178 0.98 -0.03 0.96
CA PHE A 178 1.37 1.03 1.89
C PHE A 178 1.30 0.58 3.36
N VAL A 179 0.36 -0.32 3.71
CA VAL A 179 0.26 -0.91 5.06
C VAL A 179 1.31 -2.01 5.27
N GLU A 180 1.49 -2.91 4.30
CA GLU A 180 2.42 -4.04 4.39
C GLU A 180 3.88 -3.58 4.46
N ILE A 181 4.25 -2.53 3.74
CA ILE A 181 5.62 -1.98 3.69
C ILE A 181 6.06 -1.42 5.05
N GLY A 182 5.14 -0.96 5.89
CA GLY A 182 5.46 -0.44 7.22
C GLY A 182 5.93 -1.50 8.24
N VAL A 183 6.03 -2.79 7.86
CA VAL A 183 6.49 -3.91 8.71
C VAL A 183 5.79 -3.92 10.08
N GLY A 184 4.46 -3.77 10.08
CA GLY A 184 3.64 -3.73 11.29
C GLY A 184 3.46 -2.34 11.91
N GLN A 185 4.09 -1.31 11.34
CA GLN A 185 3.78 0.10 11.61
C GLN A 185 2.90 0.68 10.50
N MET A 186 2.10 1.69 10.83
CA MET A 186 1.23 2.38 9.87
C MET A 186 1.91 3.58 9.22
N ASP A 187 3.17 3.85 9.54
CA ASP A 187 3.88 5.07 9.15
C ASP A 187 3.89 5.31 7.63
N ALA A 188 4.17 4.28 6.83
CA ALA A 188 4.16 4.38 5.37
C ALA A 188 2.76 4.73 4.85
N TYR A 189 1.71 4.08 5.35
CA TYR A 189 0.33 4.44 5.00
C TYR A 189 -0.05 5.84 5.47
N GLU A 190 0.23 6.20 6.72
CA GLU A 190 -0.21 7.47 7.31
C GLU A 190 0.56 8.67 6.71
N LYS A 191 1.88 8.56 6.53
CA LYS A 191 2.75 9.66 6.09
C LYS A 191 2.90 9.73 4.58
N ASP A 192 3.03 8.59 3.90
CA ASP A 192 3.36 8.58 2.47
C ASP A 192 2.12 8.50 1.58
N PHE A 193 0.93 8.23 2.14
CA PHE A 193 -0.34 8.20 1.41
C PHE A 193 -1.48 9.00 2.08
N GLU A 194 -1.95 8.58 3.27
CA GLU A 194 -3.15 9.13 3.92
C GLU A 194 -3.07 10.65 4.10
N GLY A 195 -1.95 11.17 4.64
CA GLY A 195 -1.78 12.60 4.86
C GLY A 195 -1.93 13.44 3.59
N TYR A 196 -1.41 12.95 2.47
CA TYR A 196 -1.54 13.62 1.18
C TYR A 196 -2.94 13.50 0.60
N MET A 197 -3.54 12.31 0.66
CA MET A 197 -4.92 12.10 0.22
C MET A 197 -5.90 12.98 1.02
N LEU A 198 -5.72 13.11 2.33
CA LEU A 198 -6.53 13.99 3.18
C LEU A 198 -6.37 15.48 2.82
N ASN A 199 -5.16 15.91 2.46
CA ASN A 199 -4.92 17.29 2.01
C ASN A 199 -5.58 17.56 0.66
N ASP A 200 -5.40 16.64 -0.30
CA ASP A 200 -6.04 16.73 -1.61
C ASP A 200 -7.57 16.76 -1.49
N THR A 201 -8.13 15.91 -0.63
CA THR A 201 -9.58 15.89 -0.31
C THR A 201 -10.06 17.24 0.24
N ARG A 202 -9.27 17.89 1.09
CA ARG A 202 -9.59 19.22 1.62
C ARG A 202 -9.69 20.24 0.49
N ASP A 203 -8.68 20.27 -0.38
CA ASP A 203 -8.62 21.22 -1.49
C ASP A 203 -9.72 20.96 -2.52
N TYR A 204 -10.05 19.69 -2.76
CA TYR A 204 -11.17 19.26 -3.59
C TYR A 204 -12.51 19.78 -3.06
N TYR A 205 -12.85 19.50 -1.80
CA TYR A 205 -14.13 19.91 -1.24
C TYR A 205 -14.22 21.40 -0.97
N SER A 206 -13.12 22.07 -0.62
CA SER A 206 -13.10 23.54 -0.47
C SER A 206 -13.49 24.24 -1.79
N ARG A 207 -12.94 23.77 -2.92
CA ARG A 207 -13.31 24.26 -4.26
C ARG A 207 -14.77 23.99 -4.60
N ARG A 208 -15.28 22.77 -4.35
CA ARG A 208 -16.70 22.45 -4.62
C ARG A 208 -17.65 23.26 -3.74
N ALA A 209 -17.34 23.38 -2.45
CA ALA A 209 -18.15 24.12 -1.48
C ALA A 209 -18.31 25.59 -1.87
N SER A 210 -17.20 26.25 -2.23
CA SER A 210 -17.23 27.66 -2.64
C SER A 210 -18.14 27.91 -3.83
N ARG A 211 -18.10 27.02 -4.84
CA ARG A 211 -18.97 27.09 -6.02
C ARG A 211 -20.44 26.86 -5.66
N TRP A 212 -20.74 25.79 -4.93
CA TRP A 212 -22.11 25.46 -4.53
C TRP A 212 -22.74 26.50 -3.62
N MET A 213 -21.96 27.15 -2.76
CA MET A 213 -22.47 28.21 -1.88
C MET A 213 -23.07 29.39 -2.67
N LEU A 214 -22.45 29.72 -3.81
CA LEU A 214 -22.89 30.77 -4.72
C LEU A 214 -24.08 30.32 -5.59
N GLU A 215 -24.01 29.10 -6.14
CA GLU A 215 -24.92 28.63 -7.20
C GLU A 215 -26.20 27.95 -6.67
N ASP A 216 -26.10 27.15 -5.60
CA ASP A 216 -27.20 26.28 -5.16
C ASP A 216 -28.17 26.96 -4.19
N SER A 217 -29.35 26.37 -3.94
CA SER A 217 -30.18 26.67 -2.76
C SER A 217 -29.66 25.94 -1.51
N TYR A 218 -30.12 26.32 -0.30
CA TYR A 218 -29.79 25.63 0.95
C TYR A 218 -30.12 24.13 0.85
N THR A 219 -31.33 23.77 0.42
CA THR A 219 -31.76 22.37 0.32
C THR A 219 -30.89 21.57 -0.66
N SER A 220 -30.60 22.14 -1.84
CA SER A 220 -29.73 21.50 -2.84
C SER A 220 -28.31 21.29 -2.30
N TYR A 221 -27.75 22.31 -1.64
CA TYR A 221 -26.43 22.24 -1.02
C TYR A 221 -26.37 21.13 0.05
N MET A 222 -27.37 21.07 0.93
CA MET A 222 -27.41 20.09 2.02
C MET A 222 -27.50 18.65 1.49
N LEU A 223 -28.30 18.40 0.45
CA LEU A 223 -28.38 17.09 -0.20
C LEU A 223 -27.03 16.70 -0.85
N LYS A 224 -26.36 17.64 -1.53
CA LYS A 224 -25.02 17.41 -2.08
C LYS A 224 -24.00 17.11 -0.99
N ALA A 225 -24.03 17.86 0.12
CA ALA A 225 -23.13 17.63 1.24
C ALA A 225 -23.32 16.24 1.86
N GLU A 226 -24.57 15.79 2.03
CA GLU A 226 -24.88 14.44 2.49
C GLU A 226 -24.36 13.36 1.54
N ALA A 227 -24.58 13.54 0.23
CA ALA A 227 -24.11 12.62 -0.79
C ALA A 227 -22.58 12.51 -0.78
N CYS A 228 -21.88 13.63 -0.56
CA CYS A 228 -20.42 13.63 -0.41
C CYS A 228 -19.96 12.87 0.82
N LEU A 229 -20.57 13.10 1.99
CA LEU A 229 -20.24 12.36 3.21
C LEU A 229 -20.48 10.86 3.08
N ARG A 230 -21.56 10.45 2.38
CA ARG A 230 -21.82 9.03 2.08
C ARG A 230 -20.75 8.47 1.14
N ARG A 231 -20.46 9.16 0.03
CA ARG A 231 -19.44 8.74 -0.93
C ARG A 231 -18.08 8.52 -0.28
N GLU A 232 -17.64 9.42 0.59
CA GLU A 232 -16.33 9.29 1.24
C GLU A 232 -16.28 8.12 2.24
N ARG A 233 -17.41 7.78 2.88
CA ARG A 233 -17.50 6.53 3.68
C ARG A 233 -17.43 5.29 2.79
N ASP A 234 -18.12 5.33 1.65
CA ASP A 234 -18.09 4.23 0.68
C ASP A 234 -16.66 4.04 0.15
N ILE A 235 -15.98 5.10 -0.27
CA ILE A 235 -14.56 5.11 -0.67
C ILE A 235 -13.69 4.40 0.37
N VAL A 236 -13.83 4.79 1.65
CA VAL A 236 -13.04 4.17 2.72
C VAL A 236 -13.33 2.69 2.85
N SER A 237 -14.60 2.30 2.86
CA SER A 237 -15.01 0.90 3.02
C SER A 237 -14.52 -0.02 1.88
N HIS A 238 -14.36 0.52 0.67
CA HIS A 238 -13.97 -0.29 -0.49
C HIS A 238 -12.46 -0.48 -0.57
N TYR A 239 -11.67 0.57 -0.35
CA TYR A 239 -10.24 0.51 -0.64
C TYR A 239 -9.31 1.34 0.24
N LEU A 240 -9.77 2.01 1.29
CA LEU A 240 -8.87 2.66 2.26
C LEU A 240 -8.79 1.87 3.56
N HIS A 241 -7.78 2.16 4.37
CA HIS A 241 -7.72 1.59 5.71
C HIS A 241 -8.84 2.17 6.60
N PRO A 242 -9.56 1.36 7.42
CA PRO A 242 -10.69 1.85 8.23
C PRO A 242 -10.36 2.99 9.20
N ARG A 243 -9.09 3.12 9.61
CA ARG A 243 -8.61 4.24 10.44
C ARG A 243 -8.74 5.60 9.76
N SER A 244 -8.79 5.63 8.42
CA SER A 244 -8.94 6.87 7.65
C SER A 244 -10.35 7.43 7.68
N GLU A 245 -11.38 6.62 7.97
CA GLU A 245 -12.79 7.05 7.91
C GLU A 245 -13.05 8.29 8.75
N ARG A 246 -12.64 8.26 10.02
CA ARG A 246 -12.87 9.38 10.95
C ARG A 246 -12.19 10.66 10.50
N LYS A 247 -10.96 10.57 9.98
CA LYS A 247 -10.19 11.73 9.53
C LYS A 247 -10.78 12.32 8.24
N LEU A 248 -11.11 11.45 7.28
CA LEU A 248 -11.65 11.83 5.98
C LEU A 248 -13.03 12.48 6.13
N VAL A 249 -13.96 11.82 6.85
CA VAL A 249 -15.30 12.36 7.11
C VAL A 249 -15.23 13.69 7.86
N ALA A 250 -14.31 13.84 8.81
CA ALA A 250 -14.14 15.10 9.54
C ALA A 250 -13.67 16.25 8.63
N ILE A 251 -12.76 16.00 7.69
CA ILE A 251 -12.33 17.02 6.72
C ILE A 251 -13.50 17.43 5.82
N VAL A 252 -14.24 16.46 5.29
CA VAL A 252 -15.37 16.71 4.40
C VAL A 252 -16.48 17.48 5.13
N GLU A 253 -16.80 17.08 6.37
CA GLU A 253 -17.75 17.78 7.23
C GLU A 253 -17.29 19.21 7.56
N HIS A 254 -15.99 19.40 7.79
CA HIS A 254 -15.41 20.72 8.04
C HIS A 254 -15.55 21.64 6.83
N GLU A 255 -15.05 21.22 5.67
CA GLU A 255 -15.03 22.05 4.45
C GLU A 255 -16.44 22.36 3.94
N LEU A 256 -17.37 21.40 4.03
CA LEU A 256 -18.72 21.59 3.52
C LEU A 256 -19.66 22.29 4.51
N LEU A 257 -19.53 22.05 5.82
CA LEU A 257 -20.55 22.46 6.79
C LEU A 257 -20.00 23.43 7.83
N VAL A 258 -18.88 23.09 8.49
CA VAL A 258 -18.35 23.92 9.58
C VAL A 258 -17.84 25.26 9.08
N PHE A 259 -17.06 25.27 8.00
CA PHE A 259 -16.50 26.50 7.42
C PHE A 259 -17.59 27.47 6.95
N TYR A 260 -18.67 26.93 6.36
CA TYR A 260 -19.78 27.72 5.81
C TYR A 260 -20.95 27.92 6.77
N LYS A 261 -20.83 27.54 8.05
CA LYS A 261 -21.89 27.61 9.07
C LYS A 261 -22.73 28.89 8.99
N THR A 262 -22.10 30.07 9.05
CA THR A 262 -22.81 31.36 9.07
C THR A 262 -23.50 31.68 7.74
N GLN A 263 -22.98 31.19 6.62
CA GLN A 263 -23.60 31.40 5.30
C GLN A 263 -24.80 30.47 5.12
N LEU A 264 -24.67 29.21 5.57
CA LEU A 264 -25.75 28.22 5.56
C LEU A 264 -26.93 28.64 6.43
N THR A 265 -26.70 29.20 7.62
CA THR A 265 -27.80 29.70 8.46
C THR A 265 -28.57 30.83 7.77
N LYS A 266 -27.86 31.80 7.18
CA LYS A 266 -28.49 32.89 6.42
C LYS A 266 -29.32 32.35 5.25
N LYS A 267 -28.75 31.44 4.46
CA LYS A 267 -29.39 30.84 3.30
C LYS A 267 -30.63 30.01 3.69
N LYS A 268 -30.56 29.27 4.80
CA LYS A 268 -31.71 28.55 5.38
C LYS A 268 -32.88 29.49 5.69
N HIS A 269 -32.61 30.64 6.30
CA HIS A 269 -33.65 31.63 6.60
C HIS A 269 -34.25 32.23 5.33
N SER A 270 -33.43 32.53 4.32
CA SER A 270 -33.90 33.01 3.01
C SER A 270 -34.79 31.99 2.29
N ASP A 271 -34.41 30.72 2.29
CA ASP A 271 -35.16 29.67 1.57
C ASP A 271 -36.43 29.23 2.33
N SER A 272 -36.43 29.28 3.66
CA SER A 272 -37.61 28.97 4.49
C SER A 272 -38.78 29.95 4.32
N GLY A 273 -38.55 31.10 3.68
CA GLY A 273 -39.60 32.04 3.28
C GLY A 273 -40.37 31.63 2.02
N SER A 274 -39.90 30.63 1.27
CA SER A 274 -40.52 30.14 0.04
C SER A 274 -40.69 28.62 0.07
N SER A 275 -41.90 28.16 0.42
CA SER A 275 -42.43 26.80 0.21
C SER A 275 -41.67 25.62 0.86
N THR A 276 -42.30 25.04 1.89
CA THR A 276 -42.11 23.66 2.36
C THR A 276 -42.30 22.66 1.21
N SER A 277 -41.24 21.96 0.82
CA SER A 277 -41.30 20.86 -0.15
C SER A 277 -41.01 19.52 0.55
N PRO A 278 -41.77 18.46 0.27
CA PRO A 278 -41.69 17.18 0.96
C PRO A 278 -40.52 16.34 0.41
N GLY A 279 -39.32 16.58 0.94
CA GLY A 279 -38.12 15.76 0.73
C GLY A 279 -37.25 15.68 2.00
N ASP A 280 -37.87 15.88 3.16
CA ASP A 280 -37.29 16.53 4.34
C ASP A 280 -36.47 15.60 5.25
N ASP A 281 -36.61 14.28 5.18
CA ASP A 281 -36.03 13.39 6.21
C ASP A 281 -34.49 13.45 6.28
N ASN A 282 -33.81 13.54 5.13
CA ASN A 282 -32.35 13.59 5.05
C ASN A 282 -31.77 14.98 5.37
N VAL A 283 -32.46 16.04 4.92
CA VAL A 283 -32.08 17.43 5.20
C VAL A 283 -32.33 17.75 6.68
N GLU A 284 -33.41 17.22 7.24
CA GLU A 284 -33.73 17.31 8.66
C GLU A 284 -32.76 16.49 9.50
N TYR A 285 -32.35 15.29 9.07
CA TYR A 285 -31.29 14.51 9.75
C TYR A 285 -29.97 15.29 9.83
N LEU A 286 -29.47 15.84 8.72
CA LEU A 286 -28.25 16.65 8.75
C LEU A 286 -28.44 17.93 9.55
N SER A 287 -29.58 18.61 9.42
CA SER A 287 -29.88 19.80 10.22
C SER A 287 -29.93 19.49 11.72
N ARG A 288 -30.48 18.33 12.12
CA ARG A 288 -30.52 17.85 13.51
C ARG A 288 -29.12 17.43 13.99
N LYS A 289 -28.33 16.73 13.17
CA LYS A 289 -26.94 16.38 13.49
C LYS A 289 -26.07 17.63 13.67
N LEU A 290 -26.24 18.62 12.81
CA LEU A 290 -25.54 19.92 12.90
C LEU A 290 -25.99 20.72 14.11
N ALA A 291 -27.30 20.76 14.42
CA ALA A 291 -27.81 21.40 15.64
C ALA A 291 -27.31 20.69 16.93
N ALA A 292 -27.28 19.36 16.94
CA ALA A 292 -26.78 18.56 18.06
C ALA A 292 -25.27 18.77 18.29
N ASN A 293 -24.50 18.97 17.21
CA ASN A 293 -23.08 19.27 17.26
C ASN A 293 -22.78 20.78 17.45
N ARG A 294 -23.80 21.63 17.65
CA ARG A 294 -23.69 23.10 17.71
C ARG A 294 -23.03 23.73 16.47
N ILE A 295 -23.16 23.10 15.30
CA ILE A 295 -22.65 23.56 14.01
C ILE A 295 -23.69 24.39 13.25
N LEU A 296 -24.98 24.30 13.54
CA LEU A 296 -26.01 25.26 13.10
C LEU A 296 -26.74 25.78 14.33
#